data_AF-A0A2V8T6U8-F1
#
_entry.id   AF-A0A2V8T6U8-F1
#
_cell.length_a   1.000
_cell.length_b   1.000
_cell.length_c   1.000
_cell.angle_alpha   90.00
_cell.angle_beta   90.00
_cell.angle_gamma   90.00
#
_symmetry.space_group_name_H-M   'P 1'
#
loop_
_entity.id
_entity.type
_entity.pdbx_description
1 polymer ?
#
loop_
_entity_poly.entity_id
_entity_poly.type
_entity_poly.pdbx_seq_one_letter_code
_entity_poly.pdbx_strand_id
1 'polypeptide(L)'
;MLSIVECIPNFSEGRRTEVLDQIVEAIKSVPGAVLLDRESDANHNRSVVTFVAPPERVVDAALAAAKAAAELINLDKHTGEHPRMGATDVIPFVPISGVTMDECVALARACGERMWSELGIPVYLYEKAATKPERENLAAVRKGQFEGIRAEISTNESRRPDFGDARVHPTAGITAIGARPPLIAYNVNLGTADVDIANKIARAVRFQSGGLRYVKALGFELKDRGIVQVSMNMVNYEGTPLFRAFEMIKREAERYGVAVVGSEIVGLVPQHALNAVADFYLQLEKFSEDQILEHRLAGAMEEAEA
;
A
#
# COMPACT_ATOMS: atom_id res chain seq x y z
N MET A 1 3.84 -12.52 -23.39
CA MET A 1 3.58 -11.48 -22.37
C MET A 1 4.78 -11.37 -21.45
N LEU A 2 5.17 -10.14 -21.13
CA LEU A 2 6.19 -9.87 -20.11
C LEU A 2 5.61 -10.17 -18.72
N SER A 3 6.38 -10.88 -17.89
CA SER A 3 6.07 -11.09 -16.48
C SER A 3 6.43 -9.84 -15.69
N ILE A 4 5.44 -9.24 -15.02
CA ILE A 4 5.58 -7.97 -14.32
C ILE A 4 5.05 -8.11 -12.90
N VAL A 5 5.89 -7.70 -11.94
CA VAL A 5 5.53 -7.55 -10.53
C VAL A 5 5.63 -6.08 -10.17
N GLU A 6 4.57 -5.55 -9.58
CA GLU A 6 4.60 -4.23 -8.94
C GLU A 6 5.10 -4.39 -7.50
N CYS A 7 5.98 -3.49 -7.09
CA CYS A 7 6.50 -3.40 -5.74
C CYS A 7 6.27 -1.98 -5.21
N ILE A 8 5.66 -1.88 -4.02
CA ILE A 8 5.20 -0.60 -3.46
C ILE A 8 5.83 -0.35 -2.09
N PRO A 9 7.17 -0.27 -1.96
CA PRO A 9 7.81 -0.06 -0.67
C PRO A 9 7.40 1.25 -0.02
N ASN A 10 7.24 1.21 1.30
CA ASN A 10 6.89 2.36 2.14
C ASN A 10 8.09 2.75 2.99
N PHE A 11 8.48 4.02 2.96
CA PHE A 11 9.62 4.53 3.69
C PHE A 11 9.19 5.49 4.78
N SER A 12 9.83 5.40 5.94
CA SER A 12 9.67 6.32 7.07
C SER A 12 10.48 7.61 6.83
N GLU A 13 10.15 8.30 5.75
CA GLU A 13 10.68 9.60 5.37
C GLU A 13 9.70 10.27 4.40
N GLY A 14 9.32 11.52 4.64
CA GLY A 14 8.42 12.29 3.78
C GLY A 14 8.78 13.77 3.67
N ARG A 15 9.94 14.19 4.20
CA ARG A 15 10.37 15.59 4.32
C ARG A 15 11.71 15.86 3.60
N ARG A 16 12.66 14.93 3.67
CA ARG A 16 14.01 15.02 3.10
C ARG A 16 14.02 14.45 1.68
N THR A 17 13.81 15.30 0.69
CA THR A 17 13.76 14.91 -0.73
C THR A 17 15.07 14.26 -1.17
N GLU A 18 16.22 14.73 -0.69
CA GLU A 18 17.54 14.19 -1.01
C GLU A 18 17.75 12.75 -0.55
N VAL A 19 17.07 12.34 0.53
CA VAL A 19 17.08 10.94 1.01
C VAL A 19 16.21 10.09 0.10
N LEU A 20 15.03 10.58 -0.28
CA LEU A 20 14.11 9.86 -1.15
C LEU A 20 14.64 9.72 -2.57
N ASP A 21 15.34 10.73 -3.09
CA ASP A 21 16.01 10.67 -4.38
C ASP A 21 17.06 9.55 -4.40
N GLN A 22 17.89 9.44 -3.36
CA GLN A 22 18.88 8.36 -3.26
C GLN A 22 18.23 6.97 -3.20
N ILE A 23 17.12 6.81 -2.47
CA ILE A 23 16.37 5.56 -2.42
C ILE A 23 15.80 5.20 -3.81
N VAL A 24 15.24 6.18 -4.52
CA VAL A 24 14.70 5.99 -5.87
C VAL A 24 15.81 5.66 -6.88
N GLU A 25 16.95 6.32 -6.80
CA GLU A 25 18.09 6.02 -7.67
C GLU A 25 18.65 4.60 -7.41
N ALA A 26 18.62 4.12 -6.17
CA ALA A 26 18.96 2.74 -5.86
C ALA A 26 18.02 1.74 -6.57
N ILE A 27 16.72 2.03 -6.65
CA ILE A 27 15.76 1.21 -7.42
C ILE A 27 16.11 1.24 -8.91
N LYS A 28 16.28 2.43 -9.49
CA LYS A 28 16.55 2.61 -10.92
C LYS A 28 17.89 2.03 -11.36
N SER A 29 18.85 1.87 -10.45
CA SER A 29 20.14 1.26 -10.73
C SER A 29 20.04 -0.24 -11.06
N VAL A 30 18.93 -0.89 -10.70
CA VAL A 30 18.70 -2.32 -10.98
C VAL A 30 18.13 -2.48 -12.39
N PRO A 31 18.82 -3.20 -13.31
CA PRO A 31 18.34 -3.40 -14.66
C PRO A 31 16.97 -4.07 -14.70
N GLY A 32 16.02 -3.48 -15.43
CA GLY A 32 14.65 -3.97 -15.56
C GLY A 32 13.67 -3.40 -14.52
N ALA A 33 14.15 -2.69 -13.50
CA ALA A 33 13.29 -1.94 -12.59
C ALA A 33 12.89 -0.59 -13.20
N VAL A 34 11.60 -0.28 -13.17
CA VAL A 34 11.02 0.96 -13.71
C VAL A 34 10.21 1.63 -12.61
N LEU A 35 10.65 2.82 -12.21
CA LEU A 35 9.88 3.68 -11.30
C LEU A 35 8.60 4.15 -12.02
N LEU A 36 7.45 3.97 -11.37
CA LEU A 36 6.17 4.46 -11.86
C LEU A 36 5.71 5.70 -11.11
N ASP A 37 5.88 5.71 -9.79
CA ASP A 37 5.38 6.81 -8.95
C ASP A 37 6.19 6.97 -7.65
N ARG A 38 6.16 8.18 -7.11
CA ARG A 38 6.63 8.50 -5.76
C ARG A 38 5.69 9.53 -5.14
N GLU A 39 5.01 9.12 -4.09
CA GLU A 39 4.17 10.01 -3.28
C GLU A 39 4.78 10.19 -1.89
N SER A 40 4.81 11.43 -1.41
CA SER A 40 5.40 11.79 -0.12
C SER A 40 4.45 12.69 0.66
N ASP A 41 4.28 12.38 1.94
CA ASP A 41 3.49 13.18 2.88
C ASP A 41 4.37 13.66 4.04
N ALA A 42 4.54 14.97 4.15
CA ALA A 42 5.38 15.61 5.14
C ALA A 42 4.81 15.55 6.58
N ASN A 43 3.48 15.54 6.73
CA ASN A 43 2.81 15.46 8.02
C ASN A 43 2.91 14.04 8.59
N HIS A 44 2.56 13.06 7.75
CA HIS A 44 2.72 11.64 8.06
C HIS A 44 4.19 11.20 8.11
N ASN A 45 5.12 12.02 7.55
CA ASN A 45 6.54 11.75 7.39
C ASN A 45 6.81 10.35 6.82
N ARG A 46 6.11 10.07 5.72
CA ARG A 46 6.10 8.79 5.02
C ARG A 46 6.09 9.02 3.52
N SER A 47 6.80 8.15 2.80
CA SER A 47 6.72 8.09 1.34
C SER A 47 6.34 6.69 0.88
N VAL A 48 5.63 6.65 -0.23
CA VAL A 48 5.28 5.45 -0.97
C VAL A 48 5.95 5.56 -2.32
N VAL A 49 6.78 4.56 -2.64
CA VAL A 49 7.41 4.46 -3.96
C VAL A 49 6.79 3.28 -4.67
N THR A 50 6.41 3.46 -5.92
CA THR A 50 5.83 2.41 -6.76
C THR A 50 6.76 2.17 -7.93
N PHE A 51 7.20 0.92 -8.10
CA PHE A 51 7.98 0.51 -9.26
C PHE A 51 7.54 -0.87 -9.73
N VAL A 52 7.83 -1.17 -10.99
CA VAL A 52 7.62 -2.50 -11.57
C VAL A 52 8.95 -3.09 -12.00
N ALA A 53 9.05 -4.41 -11.94
CA ALA A 53 10.18 -5.15 -12.47
C ALA A 53 9.76 -6.58 -12.83
N PRO A 54 10.54 -7.28 -13.66
CA PRO A 54 10.44 -8.73 -13.80
C PRO A 54 10.65 -9.46 -12.47
N PRO A 55 10.01 -10.64 -12.25
CA PRO A 55 10.18 -11.43 -11.02
C PRO A 55 11.63 -11.65 -10.60
N GLU A 56 12.53 -11.86 -11.55
CA GLU A 56 13.94 -12.12 -11.33
C GLU A 56 14.74 -10.87 -10.89
N ARG A 57 14.15 -9.68 -10.94
CA ARG A 57 14.80 -8.40 -10.58
C ARG A 57 14.11 -7.62 -9.46
N VAL A 58 12.82 -7.86 -9.24
CA VAL A 58 12.02 -7.04 -8.32
C VAL A 58 12.53 -7.09 -6.87
N VAL A 59 13.07 -8.24 -6.44
CA VAL A 59 13.66 -8.39 -5.10
C VAL A 59 14.98 -7.63 -4.98
N ASP A 60 15.82 -7.65 -6.01
CA ASP A 60 17.09 -6.89 -6.03
C ASP A 60 16.83 -5.39 -5.90
N ALA A 61 15.84 -4.88 -6.64
CA ALA A 61 15.43 -3.47 -6.58
C ALA A 61 14.86 -3.09 -5.21
N ALA A 62 14.03 -3.95 -4.61
CA ALA A 62 13.47 -3.73 -3.28
C ALA A 62 14.57 -3.70 -2.20
N LEU A 63 15.56 -4.60 -2.27
CA LEU A 63 16.68 -4.65 -1.34
C LEU A 63 17.64 -3.47 -1.51
N ALA A 64 17.91 -3.04 -2.76
CA ALA A 64 18.71 -1.84 -3.03
C ALA A 64 18.07 -0.60 -2.39
N ALA A 65 16.76 -0.44 -2.53
CA ALA A 65 16.00 0.63 -1.89
C ALA A 65 16.06 0.53 -0.35
N ALA A 66 15.86 -0.67 0.20
CA ALA A 66 15.87 -0.90 1.63
C ALA A 66 17.24 -0.66 2.27
N LYS A 67 18.32 -1.02 1.57
CA LYS A 67 19.70 -0.71 1.97
C LYS A 67 19.94 0.79 2.04
N ALA A 68 19.61 1.52 0.98
CA ALA A 68 19.73 2.99 0.97
C ALA A 68 18.91 3.63 2.10
N ALA A 69 17.68 3.15 2.33
CA ALA A 69 16.84 3.62 3.42
C ALA A 69 17.47 3.34 4.81
N ALA A 70 18.06 2.16 5.02
CA ALA A 70 18.70 1.80 6.28
C ALA A 70 19.95 2.64 6.60
N GLU A 71 20.66 3.11 5.56
CA GLU A 71 21.83 3.99 5.67
C GLU A 71 21.45 5.46 5.93
N LEU A 72 20.31 5.92 5.39
CA LEU A 72 19.92 7.33 5.37
C LEU A 72 18.83 7.71 6.40
N ILE A 73 18.09 6.74 6.90
CA ILE A 73 16.97 6.94 7.84
C ILE A 73 17.33 6.34 9.20
N ASN A 74 17.19 7.17 10.24
CA ASN A 74 17.34 6.74 11.62
C ASN A 74 16.01 6.89 12.37
N LEU A 75 15.38 5.76 12.72
CA LEU A 75 14.10 5.74 13.41
C LEU A 75 14.14 6.35 14.81
N ASP A 76 15.29 6.38 15.50
CA ASP A 76 15.41 7.07 16.80
C ASP A 76 15.20 8.58 16.68
N LYS A 77 15.32 9.13 15.47
CA LYS A 77 15.09 10.55 15.16
C LYS A 77 13.80 10.76 14.36
N HIS A 78 13.14 9.69 13.94
CA HIS A 78 11.95 9.77 13.09
C HIS A 78 10.70 10.02 13.93
N THR A 79 9.92 11.03 13.53
CA THR A 79 8.59 11.31 14.04
C THR A 79 7.65 11.62 12.87
N GLY A 80 6.42 11.14 12.96
CA GLY A 80 5.37 11.33 11.95
C GLY A 80 4.03 10.83 12.46
N GLU A 81 2.94 11.31 11.88
CA GLU A 81 1.58 10.90 12.27
C GLU A 81 1.25 9.45 11.84
N HIS A 82 1.94 8.92 10.81
CA HIS A 82 1.69 7.58 10.33
C HIS A 82 2.41 6.51 11.18
N PRO A 83 1.71 5.45 11.64
CA PRO A 83 2.35 4.35 12.36
C PRO A 83 3.45 3.67 11.55
N ARG A 84 4.62 3.47 12.16
CA ARG A 84 5.79 2.87 11.52
C ARG A 84 6.60 1.99 12.47
N MET A 85 7.29 1.01 11.94
CA MET A 85 8.20 0.11 12.65
C MET A 85 9.55 -0.08 11.94
N GLY A 86 9.67 0.33 10.67
CA GLY A 86 10.89 0.21 9.86
C GLY A 86 11.25 1.48 9.09
N ALA A 87 12.54 1.68 8.81
CA ALA A 87 13.02 2.71 7.86
C ALA A 87 12.45 2.44 6.46
N THR A 88 12.53 1.18 6.04
CA THR A 88 11.58 0.60 5.08
C THR A 88 10.54 -0.13 5.89
N ASP A 89 9.33 0.41 5.94
CA ASP A 89 8.31 -0.05 6.86
C ASP A 89 7.57 -1.28 6.30
N VAL A 90 7.21 -1.24 5.01
CA VAL A 90 6.53 -2.34 4.32
C VAL A 90 7.03 -2.48 2.89
N ILE A 91 7.13 -3.72 2.40
CA ILE A 91 7.40 -4.08 1.00
C ILE A 91 6.33 -5.08 0.53
N PRO A 92 5.32 -4.64 -0.23
CA PRO A 92 4.36 -5.52 -0.90
C PRO A 92 4.82 -5.87 -2.33
N PHE A 93 4.66 -7.13 -2.71
CA PHE A 93 4.72 -7.59 -4.10
C PHE A 93 3.31 -7.86 -4.61
N VAL A 94 2.98 -7.32 -5.79
CA VAL A 94 1.66 -7.39 -6.40
C VAL A 94 1.80 -7.98 -7.81
N PRO A 95 1.07 -9.07 -8.14
CA PRO A 95 1.10 -9.62 -9.49
C PRO A 95 0.35 -8.69 -10.45
N ILE A 96 0.99 -8.32 -11.57
CA ILE A 96 0.39 -7.44 -12.60
C ILE A 96 0.11 -8.21 -13.89
N SER A 97 1.12 -8.86 -14.46
CA SER A 97 1.01 -9.59 -15.73
C SER A 97 1.91 -10.81 -15.70
N GLY A 98 1.44 -11.96 -16.18
CA GLY A 98 2.27 -13.16 -16.33
C GLY A 98 2.93 -13.66 -15.03
N VAL A 99 2.36 -13.32 -13.86
CA VAL A 99 2.84 -13.72 -12.54
C VAL A 99 1.65 -14.02 -11.63
N THR A 100 1.75 -15.09 -10.86
CA THR A 100 0.73 -15.54 -9.91
C THR A 100 0.95 -14.95 -8.52
N MET A 101 -0.09 -15.04 -7.67
CA MET A 101 0.03 -14.66 -6.26
C MET A 101 1.06 -15.53 -5.53
N ASP A 102 1.13 -16.83 -5.84
CA ASP A 102 2.06 -17.76 -5.19
C ASP A 102 3.51 -17.44 -5.53
N GLU A 103 3.79 -17.01 -6.76
CA GLU A 103 5.10 -16.49 -7.16
C GLU A 103 5.45 -15.21 -6.38
N CYS A 104 4.50 -14.29 -6.19
CA CYS A 104 4.70 -13.10 -5.35
C CYS A 104 4.96 -13.47 -3.87
N VAL A 105 4.30 -14.51 -3.34
CA VAL A 105 4.59 -15.03 -1.99
C VAL A 105 6.01 -15.59 -1.91
N ALA A 106 6.46 -16.31 -2.95
CA ALA A 106 7.84 -16.79 -3.02
C ALA A 106 8.85 -15.64 -3.07
N LEU A 107 8.57 -14.58 -3.84
CA LEU A 107 9.38 -13.36 -3.88
C LEU A 107 9.43 -12.65 -2.51
N ALA A 108 8.29 -12.56 -1.81
CA ALA A 108 8.23 -11.99 -0.47
C ALA A 108 9.11 -12.75 0.53
N ARG A 109 9.10 -14.09 0.48
CA ARG A 109 9.96 -14.95 1.31
C ARG A 109 11.44 -14.78 0.98
N ALA A 110 11.79 -14.81 -0.31
CA ALA A 110 13.16 -14.60 -0.77
C ALA A 110 13.70 -13.21 -0.38
N CYS A 111 12.87 -12.18 -0.52
CA CYS A 111 13.19 -10.83 -0.07
C CYS A 111 13.40 -10.78 1.45
N GLY A 112 12.55 -11.46 2.23
CA GLY A 112 12.70 -11.52 3.69
C GLY A 112 13.98 -12.20 4.17
N GLU A 113 14.33 -13.35 3.56
CA GLU A 113 15.57 -14.07 3.87
C GLU A 113 16.81 -13.23 3.54
N ARG A 114 16.82 -12.59 2.36
CA ARG A 114 17.93 -11.74 1.90
C ARG A 114 18.03 -10.42 2.68
N MET A 115 16.90 -9.81 3.05
CA MET A 115 16.85 -8.62 3.91
C MET A 115 17.57 -8.89 5.24
N TRP A 116 17.35 -10.07 5.82
CA TRP A 116 18.06 -10.46 7.03
C TRP A 116 19.55 -10.74 6.77
N SER A 117 19.88 -11.58 5.79
CA SER A 117 21.26 -12.02 5.58
C SER A 117 22.19 -10.93 5.05
N GLU A 118 21.68 -10.01 4.22
CA GLU A 118 22.46 -8.94 3.59
C GLU A 118 22.47 -7.64 4.40
N LEU A 119 21.35 -7.31 5.08
CA LEU A 119 21.15 -6.00 5.73
C LEU A 119 21.01 -6.10 7.25
N GLY A 120 20.86 -7.30 7.82
CA GLY A 120 20.66 -7.49 9.27
C GLY A 120 19.33 -6.92 9.77
N ILE A 121 18.36 -6.70 8.87
CA ILE A 121 17.04 -6.16 9.22
C ILE A 121 16.09 -7.34 9.42
N PRO A 122 15.49 -7.50 10.62
CA PRO A 122 14.51 -8.56 10.84
C PRO A 122 13.24 -8.31 10.02
N VAL A 123 12.48 -9.38 9.77
CA VAL A 123 11.32 -9.33 8.88
C VAL A 123 10.10 -10.03 9.47
N TYR A 124 8.93 -9.40 9.31
CA TYR A 124 7.64 -10.07 9.42
C TYR A 124 7.06 -10.31 8.02
N LEU A 125 6.56 -11.52 7.77
CA LEU A 125 5.75 -11.81 6.60
C LEU A 125 4.28 -11.49 6.88
N TYR A 126 3.61 -10.80 5.95
CA TYR A 126 2.24 -10.33 6.11
C TYR A 126 1.36 -10.59 4.88
N GLU A 127 0.05 -10.35 5.02
CA GLU A 127 -0.98 -10.63 4.00
C GLU A 127 -0.85 -12.07 3.47
N LYS A 128 -0.82 -12.31 2.15
CA LYS A 128 -0.76 -13.67 1.59
C LYS A 128 0.56 -14.40 1.87
N ALA A 129 1.60 -13.69 2.30
CA ALA A 129 2.85 -14.31 2.71
C ALA A 129 2.90 -14.66 4.21
N ALA A 130 1.90 -14.24 4.99
CA ALA A 130 1.85 -14.44 6.42
C ALA A 130 2.01 -15.92 6.82
N THR A 131 2.87 -16.17 7.79
CA THR A 131 3.09 -17.52 8.36
C THR A 131 2.12 -17.84 9.50
N LYS A 132 1.42 -16.81 10.01
CA LYS A 132 0.46 -16.90 11.10
C LYS A 132 -0.78 -16.05 10.77
N PRO A 133 -2.00 -16.48 11.12
CA PRO A 133 -3.23 -15.74 10.80
C PRO A 133 -3.23 -14.30 11.31
N GLU A 134 -2.66 -14.04 12.50
CA GLU A 134 -2.58 -12.71 13.08
C GLU A 134 -1.69 -11.73 12.29
N ARG A 135 -0.81 -12.23 11.41
CA ARG A 135 0.06 -11.41 10.56
C ARG A 135 -0.55 -11.06 9.22
N GLU A 136 -1.71 -11.60 8.87
CA GLU A 136 -2.39 -11.19 7.64
C GLU A 136 -2.69 -9.68 7.65
N ASN A 137 -3.10 -9.15 8.81
CA ASN A 137 -3.40 -7.73 8.94
C ASN A 137 -2.17 -6.92 9.36
N LEU A 138 -1.68 -6.09 8.43
CA LEU A 138 -0.57 -5.16 8.67
C LEU A 138 -0.73 -4.26 9.90
N ALA A 139 -1.95 -3.82 10.23
CA ALA A 139 -2.18 -3.00 11.41
C ALA A 139 -1.94 -3.78 12.72
N ALA A 140 -2.18 -5.09 12.72
CA ALA A 140 -1.84 -5.97 13.84
C ALA A 140 -0.31 -6.16 13.93
N VAL A 141 0.36 -6.36 12.80
CA VAL A 141 1.83 -6.49 12.72
C VAL A 141 2.52 -5.23 13.27
N ARG A 142 2.07 -4.04 12.84
CA ARG A 142 2.60 -2.73 13.26
C ARG A 142 2.16 -2.27 14.65
N LYS A 143 1.34 -3.04 15.38
CA LYS A 143 0.83 -2.63 16.69
C LYS A 143 2.00 -2.34 17.63
N GLY A 144 2.00 -1.19 18.28
CA GLY A 144 3.09 -0.75 19.15
C GLY A 144 4.22 -0.01 18.43
N GLN A 145 4.19 0.08 17.09
CA GLN A 145 5.17 0.81 16.28
C GLN A 145 6.62 0.35 16.55
N PHE A 146 7.61 1.15 16.15
CA PHE A 146 9.02 0.89 16.39
C PHE A 146 9.34 0.74 17.88
N GLU A 147 8.87 1.66 18.73
CA GLU A 147 9.23 1.71 20.15
C GLU A 147 8.67 0.53 20.93
N GLY A 148 7.40 0.19 20.73
CA GLY A 148 6.75 -0.94 21.39
C GLY A 148 7.28 -2.27 20.92
N ILE A 149 7.54 -2.42 19.61
CA ILE A 149 8.16 -3.65 19.09
C ILE A 149 9.57 -3.80 19.66
N ARG A 150 10.39 -2.74 19.68
CA ARG A 150 11.73 -2.79 20.26
C ARG A 150 11.73 -3.23 21.73
N ALA A 151 10.74 -2.80 22.52
CA ALA A 151 10.63 -3.17 23.93
C ALA A 151 10.14 -4.62 24.14
N GLU A 152 9.27 -5.12 23.27
CA GLU A 152 8.62 -6.43 23.43
C GLU A 152 9.33 -7.57 22.71
N ILE A 153 10.04 -7.31 21.60
CA ILE A 153 10.46 -8.34 20.63
C ILE A 153 11.32 -9.45 21.23
N SER A 154 12.15 -9.14 22.24
CA SER A 154 13.04 -10.11 22.88
C SER A 154 12.38 -10.96 23.96
N THR A 155 11.20 -10.57 24.43
CA THR A 155 10.51 -11.23 25.56
C THR A 155 9.13 -11.80 25.19
N ASN A 156 8.52 -11.27 24.14
CA ASN A 156 7.22 -11.69 23.65
C ASN A 156 7.38 -12.63 22.44
N GLU A 157 7.15 -13.92 22.63
CA GLU A 157 7.25 -14.92 21.56
C GLU A 157 6.33 -14.64 20.36
N SER A 158 5.19 -13.96 20.58
CA SER A 158 4.30 -13.58 19.47
C SER A 158 4.94 -12.55 18.52
N ARG A 159 5.95 -11.81 19.00
CA ARG A 159 6.72 -10.80 18.25
C ARG A 159 7.96 -11.36 17.57
N ARG A 160 8.28 -12.64 17.72
CA ARG A 160 9.45 -13.22 17.07
C ARG A 160 9.36 -13.10 15.54
N PRO A 161 10.34 -12.52 14.83
CA PRO A 161 10.25 -12.32 13.39
C PRO A 161 10.26 -13.63 12.61
N ASP A 162 9.78 -13.58 11.36
CA ASP A 162 9.85 -14.72 10.43
C ASP A 162 11.28 -14.96 9.97
N PHE A 163 12.03 -13.87 9.75
CA PHE A 163 13.47 -13.91 9.47
C PHE A 163 14.22 -12.98 10.41
N GLY A 164 15.33 -13.48 10.94
CA GLY A 164 16.24 -12.75 11.83
C GLY A 164 16.05 -13.01 13.31
N ASP A 165 16.91 -12.36 14.10
CA ASP A 165 16.92 -12.47 15.55
C ASP A 165 15.72 -11.73 16.17
N ALA A 166 15.36 -12.09 17.40
CA ALA A 166 14.32 -11.42 18.20
C ALA A 166 14.79 -10.04 18.74
N ARG A 167 15.28 -9.19 17.84
CA ARG A 167 15.74 -7.81 18.08
C ARG A 167 15.46 -6.98 16.84
N VAL A 168 15.08 -5.71 17.02
CA VAL A 168 14.99 -4.76 15.90
C VAL A 168 16.38 -4.33 15.46
N HIS A 169 16.54 -3.96 14.19
CA HIS A 169 17.74 -3.25 13.75
C HIS A 169 17.81 -1.88 14.48
N PRO A 170 18.98 -1.45 15.00
CA PRO A 170 19.08 -0.25 15.84
C PRO A 170 18.45 1.01 15.25
N THR A 171 18.77 1.32 13.99
CA THR A 171 18.26 2.52 13.30
C THR A 171 17.17 2.24 12.28
N ALA A 172 17.24 1.11 11.56
CA ALA A 172 16.30 0.73 10.52
C ALA A 172 15.05 -0.02 11.00
N GLY A 173 15.01 -0.50 12.24
CA GLY A 173 13.83 -1.17 12.79
C GLY A 173 13.57 -2.57 12.25
N ILE A 174 12.32 -2.84 11.85
CA ILE A 174 11.84 -4.12 11.33
C ILE A 174 10.95 -3.87 10.11
N THR A 175 11.05 -4.71 9.08
CA THR A 175 10.28 -4.55 7.83
C THR A 175 9.16 -5.59 7.76
N ALA A 176 7.95 -5.20 7.33
CA ALA A 176 6.93 -6.16 6.94
C ALA A 176 6.97 -6.39 5.42
N ILE A 177 7.09 -7.65 4.99
CA ILE A 177 7.19 -8.02 3.57
C ILE A 177 6.05 -8.96 3.22
N GLY A 178 5.38 -8.76 2.10
CA GLY A 178 4.21 -9.57 1.78
C GLY A 178 3.84 -9.57 0.33
N ALA A 179 2.83 -10.37 0.01
CA ALA A 179 2.20 -10.41 -1.29
C ALA A 179 0.71 -10.15 -1.14
N ARG A 180 0.14 -9.37 -2.05
CA ARG A 180 -1.28 -9.01 -2.01
C ARG A 180 -1.80 -8.64 -3.40
N PRO A 181 -3.12 -8.71 -3.63
CA PRO A 181 -3.70 -8.12 -4.84
C PRO A 181 -3.48 -6.60 -4.88
N PRO A 182 -3.71 -5.96 -6.05
CA PRO A 182 -3.72 -4.51 -6.14
C PRO A 182 -4.68 -3.91 -5.12
N LEU A 183 -4.26 -2.79 -4.54
CA LEU A 183 -5.00 -2.07 -3.49
C LEU A 183 -5.16 -0.65 -3.96
N ILE A 184 -6.37 -0.13 -3.89
CA ILE A 184 -6.66 1.26 -4.25
C ILE A 184 -6.80 2.05 -2.96
N ALA A 185 -5.92 3.02 -2.75
CA ALA A 185 -6.08 4.01 -1.70
C ALA A 185 -7.04 5.08 -2.22
N TYR A 186 -8.27 5.10 -1.69
CA TYR A 186 -9.37 5.91 -2.18
C TYR A 186 -9.99 6.70 -1.04
N ASN A 187 -9.96 8.01 -1.16
CA ASN A 187 -10.38 8.92 -0.11
C ASN A 187 -11.60 9.74 -0.54
N VAL A 188 -12.53 10.00 0.37
CA VAL A 188 -13.72 10.82 0.10
C VAL A 188 -13.76 12.02 1.05
N ASN A 189 -13.80 13.21 0.47
CA ASN A 189 -13.78 14.49 1.18
C ASN A 189 -15.20 14.92 1.55
N LEU A 190 -15.39 15.34 2.79
CA LEU A 190 -16.68 15.77 3.34
C LEU A 190 -16.64 17.26 3.63
N GLY A 191 -17.70 17.98 3.29
CA GLY A 191 -17.85 19.44 3.46
C GLY A 191 -18.10 19.86 4.91
N THR A 192 -17.32 19.35 5.86
CA THR A 192 -17.37 19.67 7.29
C THR A 192 -15.96 19.61 7.88
N ALA A 193 -15.71 20.37 8.96
CA ALA A 193 -14.49 20.26 9.75
C ALA A 193 -14.62 19.25 10.92
N ASP A 194 -15.81 18.66 11.12
CA ASP A 194 -16.07 17.74 12.22
C ASP A 194 -15.54 16.33 11.93
N VAL A 195 -14.40 16.00 12.53
CA VAL A 195 -13.73 14.69 12.36
C VAL A 195 -14.53 13.54 12.95
N ASP A 196 -15.43 13.79 13.90
CA ASP A 196 -16.30 12.74 14.46
C ASP A 196 -17.29 12.22 13.42
N ILE A 197 -17.74 13.08 12.49
CA ILE A 197 -18.58 12.66 11.36
C ILE A 197 -17.80 11.72 10.45
N ALA A 198 -16.57 12.08 10.06
CA ALA A 198 -15.71 11.21 9.24
C ALA A 198 -15.43 9.88 9.95
N ASN A 199 -15.15 9.90 11.25
CA ASN A 199 -14.90 8.69 12.04
C ASN A 199 -16.13 7.78 12.14
N LYS A 200 -17.35 8.34 12.27
CA LYS A 200 -18.59 7.56 12.28
C LYS A 200 -18.84 6.93 10.92
N ILE A 201 -18.67 7.68 9.84
CA ILE A 201 -18.83 7.15 8.47
C ILE A 201 -17.78 6.08 8.16
N ALA A 202 -16.51 6.29 8.52
CA ALA A 202 -15.45 5.30 8.37
C ALA A 202 -15.77 3.99 9.11
N ARG A 203 -16.36 4.07 10.32
CA ARG A 203 -16.84 2.88 11.05
C ARG A 203 -17.99 2.19 10.33
N ALA A 204 -18.94 2.94 9.77
CA ALA A 204 -20.06 2.34 9.03
C ALA A 204 -19.58 1.60 7.77
N VAL A 205 -18.56 2.12 7.09
CA VAL A 205 -18.09 1.61 5.80
C VAL A 205 -17.07 0.47 5.94
N ARG A 206 -16.21 0.47 6.96
CA ARG A 206 -15.13 -0.52 7.07
C ARG A 206 -15.61 -1.90 7.52
N PHE A 207 -14.99 -2.94 6.96
CA PHE A 207 -15.31 -4.34 7.29
C PHE A 207 -15.18 -4.66 8.77
N GLN A 208 -14.15 -4.14 9.44
CA GLN A 208 -13.88 -4.42 10.85
C GLN A 208 -15.05 -4.08 11.79
N SER A 209 -15.94 -3.18 11.37
CA SER A 209 -17.10 -2.74 12.13
C SER A 209 -18.43 -3.25 11.55
N GLY A 210 -18.37 -4.24 10.63
CA GLY A 210 -19.54 -4.84 9.99
C GLY A 210 -19.96 -4.18 8.67
N GLY A 211 -19.17 -3.23 8.16
CA GLY A 211 -19.41 -2.56 6.89
C GLY A 211 -19.04 -3.39 5.66
N LEU A 212 -18.61 -2.72 4.60
CA LEU A 212 -18.24 -3.33 3.33
C LEU A 212 -17.02 -4.25 3.49
N ARG A 213 -17.14 -5.47 2.95
CA ARG A 213 -16.02 -6.41 2.86
C ARG A 213 -14.91 -5.78 2.02
N TYR A 214 -13.66 -6.11 2.32
CA TYR A 214 -12.49 -5.60 1.60
C TYR A 214 -12.25 -4.08 1.69
N VAL A 215 -12.95 -3.38 2.59
CA VAL A 215 -12.71 -1.96 2.86
C VAL A 215 -12.13 -1.78 4.27
N LYS A 216 -10.97 -1.15 4.34
CA LYS A 216 -10.41 -0.60 5.59
C LYS A 216 -10.58 0.92 5.52
N ALA A 217 -11.10 1.56 6.56
CA ALA A 217 -11.35 3.00 6.55
C ALA A 217 -11.06 3.68 7.90
N LEU A 218 -10.64 4.94 7.83
CA LEU A 218 -10.40 5.85 8.95
C LEU A 218 -10.82 7.28 8.58
N GLY A 219 -11.20 8.07 9.60
CA GLY A 219 -11.48 9.49 9.44
C GLY A 219 -10.24 10.33 9.71
N PHE A 220 -9.98 11.32 8.87
CA PHE A 220 -8.86 12.26 9.00
C PHE A 220 -9.33 13.70 8.83
N GLU A 221 -8.60 14.61 9.45
CA GLU A 221 -8.77 16.05 9.27
C GLU A 221 -7.75 16.55 8.25
N LEU A 222 -8.20 17.33 7.26
CA LEU A 222 -7.36 18.05 6.32
C LEU A 222 -7.31 19.52 6.75
N LYS A 223 -6.45 19.82 7.74
CA LYS A 223 -6.37 21.14 8.40
C LYS A 223 -6.23 22.30 7.42
N ASP A 224 -5.40 22.13 6.40
CA ASP A 224 -5.13 23.18 5.39
C ASP A 224 -6.35 23.53 4.53
N ARG A 225 -7.33 22.62 4.47
CA ARG A 225 -8.56 22.79 3.68
C ARG A 225 -9.78 23.05 4.55
N GLY A 226 -9.67 22.94 5.88
CA GLY A 226 -10.80 23.06 6.81
C GLY A 226 -11.90 22.03 6.57
N ILE A 227 -11.54 20.85 6.05
CA ILE A 227 -12.46 19.75 5.78
C ILE A 227 -11.96 18.44 6.39
N VAL A 228 -12.83 17.44 6.42
CA VAL A 228 -12.49 16.08 6.85
C VAL A 228 -12.62 15.10 5.71
N GLN A 229 -11.95 13.96 5.85
CA GLN A 229 -11.83 12.94 4.83
C GLN A 229 -12.09 11.57 5.43
N VAL A 230 -12.85 10.74 4.72
CA VAL A 230 -12.91 9.29 4.96
C VAL A 230 -11.86 8.66 4.05
N SER A 231 -10.72 8.31 4.63
CA SER A 231 -9.65 7.62 3.91
C SER A 231 -9.90 6.12 3.91
N MET A 232 -9.74 5.48 2.76
CA MET A 232 -9.98 4.04 2.61
C MET A 232 -8.87 3.34 1.85
N ASN A 233 -8.62 2.10 2.25
CA ASN A 233 -7.89 1.12 1.47
C ASN A 233 -8.87 0.07 0.97
N MET A 234 -9.03 0.00 -0.35
CA MET A 234 -9.82 -0.99 -1.07
C MET A 234 -8.92 -2.19 -1.36
N VAL A 235 -8.92 -3.18 -0.45
CA VAL A 235 -7.95 -4.30 -0.51
C VAL A 235 -8.34 -5.37 -1.54
N ASN A 236 -9.56 -5.31 -2.07
CA ASN A 236 -10.02 -6.07 -3.23
C ASN A 236 -11.14 -5.27 -3.89
N TYR A 237 -10.79 -4.48 -4.90
CA TYR A 237 -11.70 -3.59 -5.59
C TYR A 237 -12.69 -4.31 -6.52
N GLU A 238 -12.39 -5.54 -6.94
CA GLU A 238 -13.33 -6.37 -7.71
C GLU A 238 -14.44 -6.91 -6.80
N GLY A 239 -14.07 -7.34 -5.58
CA GLY A 239 -15.03 -7.80 -4.57
C GLY A 239 -15.88 -6.67 -4.00
N THR A 240 -15.32 -5.46 -3.85
CA THR A 240 -16.07 -4.24 -3.50
C THR A 240 -15.58 -3.06 -4.34
N PRO A 241 -16.33 -2.72 -5.42
CA PRO A 241 -15.98 -1.62 -6.32
C PRO A 241 -16.00 -0.24 -5.67
N LEU A 242 -15.22 0.69 -6.24
CA LEU A 242 -15.12 2.08 -5.75
C LEU A 242 -16.48 2.77 -5.66
N PHE A 243 -17.34 2.61 -6.68
CA PHE A 243 -18.67 3.23 -6.70
C PHE A 243 -19.53 2.79 -5.50
N ARG A 244 -19.40 1.54 -5.04
CA ARG A 244 -20.17 1.02 -3.91
C ARG A 244 -19.74 1.67 -2.60
N ALA A 245 -18.44 1.82 -2.38
CA ALA A 245 -17.91 2.51 -1.22
C ALA A 245 -18.26 4.01 -1.24
N PHE A 246 -18.12 4.66 -2.40
CA PHE A 246 -18.47 6.07 -2.57
C PHE A 246 -19.94 6.34 -2.30
N GLU A 247 -20.86 5.56 -2.89
CA GLU A 247 -22.30 5.71 -2.69
C GLU A 247 -22.71 5.43 -1.23
N MET A 248 -22.07 4.49 -0.56
CA MET A 248 -22.30 4.26 0.86
C MET A 248 -21.86 5.46 1.70
N ILE A 249 -20.67 6.02 1.46
CA ILE A 249 -20.20 7.23 2.15
C ILE A 249 -21.15 8.39 1.91
N LYS A 250 -21.58 8.61 0.66
CA LYS A 250 -22.52 9.68 0.30
C LYS A 250 -23.81 9.57 1.09
N ARG A 251 -24.41 8.38 1.15
CA ARG A 251 -25.63 8.11 1.93
C ARG A 251 -25.43 8.30 3.44
N GLU A 252 -24.29 7.87 3.97
CA GLU A 252 -23.98 8.06 5.40
C GLU A 252 -23.73 9.56 5.71
N ALA A 253 -23.09 10.32 4.82
CA ALA A 253 -22.87 11.76 4.98
C ALA A 253 -24.18 12.56 4.95
N GLU A 254 -25.12 12.19 4.08
CA GLU A 254 -26.46 12.79 4.00
C GLU A 254 -27.21 12.73 5.33
N ARG A 255 -27.03 11.67 6.13
CA ARG A 255 -27.64 11.55 7.49
C ARG A 255 -27.18 12.62 8.46
N TYR A 256 -26.00 13.21 8.23
CA TYR A 256 -25.45 14.30 9.03
C TYR A 256 -25.64 15.67 8.38
N GLY A 257 -26.35 15.76 7.25
CA GLY A 257 -26.50 17.00 6.49
C GLY A 257 -25.19 17.49 5.87
N VAL A 258 -24.21 16.59 5.67
CA VAL A 258 -22.90 16.92 5.12
C VAL A 258 -22.80 16.46 3.67
N ALA A 259 -22.34 17.35 2.79
CA ALA A 259 -22.11 17.00 1.39
C ALA A 259 -20.74 16.32 1.20
N VAL A 260 -20.65 15.39 0.25
CA VAL A 260 -19.37 14.97 -0.30
C VAL A 260 -18.89 16.06 -1.27
N VAL A 261 -17.70 16.60 -1.03
CA VAL A 261 -17.12 17.72 -1.79
C VAL A 261 -16.03 17.29 -2.77
N GLY A 262 -15.74 16.00 -2.82
CA GLY A 262 -14.81 15.41 -3.78
C GLY A 262 -14.30 14.06 -3.31
N SER A 263 -13.51 13.40 -4.14
CA SER A 263 -12.76 12.20 -3.78
C SER A 263 -11.40 12.21 -4.46
N GLU A 264 -10.50 11.37 -3.97
CA GLU A 264 -9.11 11.33 -4.39
C GLU A 264 -8.62 9.89 -4.44
N ILE A 265 -7.84 9.58 -5.47
CA ILE A 265 -7.04 8.36 -5.55
C ILE A 265 -5.62 8.74 -5.16
N VAL A 266 -5.07 7.99 -4.22
CA VAL A 266 -3.69 8.13 -3.73
C VAL A 266 -2.83 7.10 -4.47
N GLY A 267 -1.81 7.55 -5.18
CA GLY A 267 -1.01 6.75 -6.11
C GLY A 267 -1.75 6.31 -7.38
N LEU A 268 -1.46 5.08 -7.82
CA LEU A 268 -1.99 4.50 -9.06
C LEU A 268 -3.27 3.68 -8.84
N VAL A 269 -4.08 3.56 -9.89
CA VAL A 269 -5.33 2.79 -9.89
C VAL A 269 -5.38 1.84 -11.09
N PRO A 270 -5.81 0.57 -10.91
CA PRO A 270 -6.10 -0.31 -12.04
C PRO A 270 -7.23 0.26 -12.90
N GLN A 271 -7.04 0.29 -14.22
CA GLN A 271 -8.04 0.83 -15.16
C GLN A 271 -9.41 0.14 -15.02
N HIS A 272 -9.43 -1.17 -14.77
CA HIS A 272 -10.65 -1.94 -14.52
C HIS A 272 -11.53 -1.32 -13.41
N ALA A 273 -10.92 -0.75 -12.36
CA ALA A 273 -11.66 -0.12 -11.27
C ALA A 273 -12.39 1.15 -11.73
N LEU A 274 -11.81 1.91 -12.65
CA LEU A 274 -12.43 3.11 -13.22
C LEU A 274 -13.52 2.74 -14.24
N ASN A 275 -13.27 1.73 -15.07
CA ASN A 275 -14.25 1.20 -16.01
C ASN A 275 -15.52 0.73 -15.28
N ALA A 276 -15.37 0.01 -14.18
CA ALA A 276 -16.49 -0.44 -13.35
C ALA A 276 -17.30 0.72 -12.76
N VAL A 277 -16.66 1.86 -12.46
CA VAL A 277 -17.36 3.08 -12.02
C VAL A 277 -18.13 3.70 -13.18
N ALA A 278 -17.50 3.84 -14.35
CA ALA A 278 -18.15 4.39 -15.54
C ALA A 278 -19.37 3.57 -15.95
N ASP A 279 -19.22 2.24 -16.00
CA ASP A 279 -20.31 1.32 -16.30
C ASP A 279 -21.47 1.44 -15.30
N PHE A 280 -21.16 1.50 -13.99
CA PHE A 280 -22.17 1.67 -12.96
C PHE A 280 -22.95 3.00 -13.08
N TYR A 281 -22.30 4.13 -13.36
CA TYR A 281 -23.02 5.40 -13.43
C TYR A 281 -23.70 5.65 -14.78
N LEU A 282 -23.11 5.16 -15.88
CA LEU A 282 -23.66 5.34 -17.22
C LEU A 282 -24.70 4.28 -17.59
N GLN A 283 -24.74 3.14 -16.89
CA GLN A 283 -25.67 2.04 -17.11
C GLN A 283 -25.63 1.55 -18.57
N LEU A 284 -24.43 1.31 -19.09
CA LEU A 284 -24.21 1.00 -20.49
C LEU A 284 -24.76 -0.40 -20.83
N GLU A 285 -25.64 -0.47 -21.83
CA GLU A 285 -26.19 -1.76 -22.26
C GLU A 285 -25.17 -2.55 -23.08
N LYS A 286 -24.94 -3.81 -22.69
CA LYS A 286 -24.02 -4.74 -23.39
C LYS A 286 -22.60 -4.19 -23.54
N PHE A 287 -22.16 -3.35 -22.60
CA PHE A 287 -20.80 -2.87 -22.57
C PHE A 287 -19.82 -4.02 -22.28
N SER A 288 -18.68 -3.97 -22.97
CA SER A 288 -17.53 -4.84 -22.73
C SER A 288 -16.29 -3.96 -22.72
N GLU A 289 -15.29 -4.31 -21.93
CA GLU A 289 -14.00 -3.62 -21.96
C GLU A 289 -13.31 -3.71 -23.34
N ASP A 290 -13.70 -4.66 -24.20
CA ASP A 290 -13.22 -4.74 -25.60
C ASP A 290 -13.75 -3.62 -26.49
N GLN A 291 -14.73 -2.85 -26.02
CA GLN A 291 -15.21 -1.63 -26.69
C GLN A 291 -14.34 -0.41 -26.34
N ILE A 292 -13.44 -0.53 -25.36
CA ILE A 292 -12.44 0.49 -25.07
C ILE A 292 -11.38 0.44 -26.17
N LEU A 293 -11.22 1.56 -26.89
CA LEU A 293 -10.36 1.64 -28.06
C LEU A 293 -8.92 1.22 -27.74
N GLU A 294 -8.37 1.71 -26.63
CA GLU A 294 -7.01 1.45 -26.19
C GLU A 294 -6.77 -0.02 -25.86
N HIS A 295 -7.75 -0.71 -25.24
CA HIS A 295 -7.67 -2.15 -24.97
C HIS A 295 -7.64 -2.94 -26.28
N ARG A 296 -8.55 -2.62 -27.20
CA ARG A 296 -8.64 -3.31 -28.49
C ARG A 296 -7.42 -3.05 -29.37
N LEU A 297 -6.86 -1.85 -29.30
CA LEU A 297 -5.64 -1.49 -30.01
C LEU A 297 -4.44 -2.28 -29.45
N ALA A 298 -4.29 -2.37 -28.13
CA ALA A 298 -3.21 -3.12 -27.50
C ALA A 298 -3.23 -4.60 -27.93
N GLY A 299 -4.39 -5.26 -27.87
CA GLY A 299 -4.54 -6.64 -28.33
C GLY A 299 -4.24 -6.81 -29.82
N ALA A 300 -4.76 -5.92 -30.68
CA ALA A 300 -4.51 -5.97 -32.12
C ALA A 300 -3.04 -5.71 -32.49
N MET A 301 -2.33 -4.87 -31.75
CA MET A 301 -0.91 -4.64 -31.94
C MET A 301 -0.07 -5.84 -31.51
N GLU A 302 -0.41 -6.49 -30.38
CA GLU A 302 0.26 -7.74 -29.97
C GLU A 302 0.08 -8.85 -31.01
N GLU A 303 -1.10 -8.98 -31.62
CA GLU A 303 -1.35 -9.93 -32.71
C GLU A 303 -0.56 -9.61 -33.99
N ALA A 304 -0.32 -8.32 -34.27
CA ALA A 304 0.44 -7.90 -35.45
C ALA A 304 1.96 -8.10 -35.31
N GLU A 305 2.47 -8.17 -34.09
CA GLU A 305 3.88 -8.42 -33.77
C GLU A 305 4.22 -9.92 -33.60
N ALA A 306 3.22 -10.79 -33.52
CA ALA A 306 3.33 -12.25 -33.37
C ALA A 306 3.45 -12.99 -34.71
#